data_AF-A0A1G2VGK4-F1
#
_entry.id   AF-A0A1G2VGK4-F1
#
_cell.length_a   1.000
_cell.length_b   1.000
_cell.length_c   1.000
_cell.angle_alpha   90.00
_cell.angle_beta   90.00
_cell.angle_gamma   90.00
#
_symmetry.space_group_name_H-M   'P 1'
#
loop_
_entity.id
_entity.type
_entity.pdbx_description
1 polymer ?
#
loop_
_entity_poly.entity_id
_entity_poly.type
_entity_poly.pdbx_seq_one_letter_code
_entity_poly.pdbx_strand_id
1 'polypeptide(L)'
;MLSAIKELNLARTVRLGADLAASSFYSDGKYELQEKAFTTEEFVAVVKEMIDHYELFAVEDPFEENDFRSFSALMAAKGGNTWIIGDDLTVTNVERLQKADTQKACNAVIIKPNQIGTISEVIQAVQFARSHKMRYIVSHRSGETEDSFIAELAVGLAADAIKLGAPARGERTAKYNELIRIDQLLQN
;
A
#
# COMPACT_ATOMS: atom_id res chain seq x y z
N MET A 1 14.48 12.71 -2.38
CA MET A 1 14.43 11.40 -3.07
C MET A 1 14.70 11.52 -4.57
N LEU A 2 13.97 12.37 -5.31
CA LEU A 2 14.22 12.60 -6.75
C LEU A 2 15.67 12.99 -7.08
N SER A 3 16.31 13.85 -6.26
CA SER A 3 17.73 14.18 -6.44
C SER A 3 18.62 12.95 -6.38
N ALA A 4 18.44 12.08 -5.37
CA ALA A 4 19.20 10.85 -5.22
C ALA A 4 18.97 9.87 -6.39
N ILE A 5 17.73 9.74 -6.88
CA ILE A 5 17.42 8.91 -8.07
C ILE A 5 18.17 9.42 -9.29
N LYS A 6 18.22 10.75 -9.47
CA LYS A 6 18.92 11.39 -10.58
C LYS A 6 20.44 11.22 -10.46
N GLU A 7 21.00 11.48 -9.29
CA GLU A 7 22.43 11.36 -8.99
C GLU A 7 22.94 9.94 -9.21
N LEU A 8 22.13 8.92 -8.88
CA LEU A 8 22.45 7.50 -9.07
C LEU A 8 22.04 6.94 -10.43
N ASN A 9 21.48 7.75 -11.32
CA ASN A 9 20.99 7.36 -12.65
C ASN A 9 19.97 6.19 -12.62
N LEU A 10 19.05 6.21 -11.66
CA LEU A 10 18.04 5.16 -11.42
C LEU A 10 16.65 5.48 -11.98
N ALA A 11 16.50 6.56 -12.75
CA ALA A 11 15.20 7.06 -13.20
C ALA A 11 14.38 6.05 -14.03
N ARG A 12 15.03 5.08 -14.68
CA ARG A 12 14.35 4.03 -15.46
C ARG A 12 14.11 2.72 -14.70
N THR A 13 14.69 2.58 -13.51
CA THR A 13 14.66 1.33 -12.73
C THR A 13 13.88 1.46 -11.42
N VAL A 14 13.70 2.69 -10.92
CA VAL A 14 12.98 2.98 -9.67
C VAL A 14 11.75 3.83 -9.98
N ARG A 15 10.61 3.45 -9.40
CA ARG A 15 9.37 4.24 -9.37
C ARG A 15 9.05 4.64 -7.94
N LEU A 16 8.38 5.78 -7.78
CA LEU A 16 8.00 6.29 -6.48
C LEU A 16 6.61 5.81 -6.07
N GLY A 17 6.46 5.54 -4.78
CA GLY A 17 5.16 5.38 -4.14
C GLY A 17 5.13 6.19 -2.84
N ALA A 18 3.93 6.55 -2.40
CA ALA A 18 3.72 7.30 -1.17
C ALA A 18 2.63 6.63 -0.32
N ASP A 19 2.89 6.52 0.98
CA ASP A 19 1.91 6.17 1.99
C ASP A 19 1.59 7.46 2.75
N LEU A 20 0.38 7.98 2.58
CA LEU A 20 -0.03 9.24 3.19
C LEU A 20 -0.55 9.03 4.61
N ALA A 21 -1.10 7.87 4.93
CA ALA A 21 -1.79 7.60 6.19
C ALA A 21 -2.74 8.75 6.58
N ALA A 22 -3.57 9.21 5.65
CA ALA A 22 -4.27 10.49 5.76
C ALA A 22 -5.26 10.59 6.93
N SER A 23 -5.76 9.45 7.41
CA SER A 23 -6.54 9.35 8.65
C SER A 23 -5.83 9.97 9.86
N SER A 24 -4.48 9.92 9.90
CA SER A 24 -3.68 10.42 11.04
C SER A 24 -3.70 11.95 11.20
N PHE A 25 -4.10 12.66 10.16
CA PHE A 25 -4.21 14.12 10.16
C PHE A 25 -5.57 14.62 9.65
N TYR A 26 -6.57 13.74 9.61
CA TYR A 26 -7.94 14.11 9.33
C TYR A 26 -8.70 14.42 10.63
N SER A 27 -9.25 15.62 10.73
CA SER A 27 -10.06 16.06 11.88
C SER A 27 -11.19 16.98 11.43
N ASP A 28 -12.38 16.82 12.01
CA ASP A 28 -13.54 17.71 11.80
C ASP A 28 -13.87 18.02 10.32
N GLY A 29 -13.79 17.01 9.45
CA GLY A 29 -14.11 17.16 8.03
C GLY A 29 -13.01 17.78 7.18
N LYS A 30 -11.79 17.92 7.73
CA LYS A 30 -10.64 18.55 7.08
C LYS A 30 -9.37 17.75 7.27
N TYR A 31 -8.43 17.92 6.34
CA TYR A 31 -7.08 17.38 6.41
C TYR A 31 -6.12 18.47 6.87
N GLU A 32 -5.48 18.27 8.02
CA GLU A 32 -4.57 19.23 8.64
C GLU A 32 -3.11 18.93 8.26
N LEU A 33 -2.53 19.75 7.40
CA LEU A 33 -1.13 19.62 6.98
C LEU A 33 -0.37 20.88 7.34
N GLN A 34 0.51 20.77 8.34
CA GLN A 34 1.27 21.89 8.90
C GLN A 34 0.32 23.01 9.37
N GLU A 35 0.42 24.21 8.80
CA GLU A 35 -0.43 25.37 9.13
C GLU A 35 -1.63 25.53 8.19
N LYS A 36 -1.94 24.51 7.37
CA LYS A 36 -3.05 24.53 6.42
C LYS A 36 -4.06 23.44 6.71
N ALA A 37 -5.34 23.78 6.59
CA ALA A 37 -6.43 22.84 6.63
C ALA A 37 -7.13 22.82 5.27
N PHE A 38 -7.32 21.62 4.72
CA PHE A 38 -7.97 21.41 3.43
C PHE A 38 -9.32 20.75 3.64
N THR A 39 -10.35 21.18 2.92
CA THR A 39 -11.56 20.35 2.82
C THR A 39 -11.23 19.06 2.07
N THR A 40 -12.12 18.07 2.15
CA THR A 40 -11.98 16.83 1.39
C THR A 40 -11.80 17.08 -0.11
N GLU A 41 -12.58 17.98 -0.70
CA GLU A 41 -12.49 18.30 -2.13
C GLU A 41 -11.14 18.94 -2.50
N GLU A 42 -10.67 19.87 -1.67
CA GLU A 42 -9.37 20.51 -1.85
C GLU A 42 -8.23 19.47 -1.72
N PHE A 43 -8.33 18.57 -0.74
CA PHE A 43 -7.31 17.56 -0.51
C PHE A 43 -7.27 16.50 -1.61
N VAL A 44 -8.43 16.11 -2.18
CA VAL A 44 -8.48 15.28 -3.39
C VAL A 44 -7.73 15.93 -4.55
N ALA A 45 -7.81 17.25 -4.72
CA ALA A 45 -7.04 17.97 -5.73
C ALA A 45 -5.54 17.93 -5.44
N VAL A 46 -5.14 18.14 -4.18
CA VAL A 46 -3.74 18.02 -3.73
C VAL A 46 -3.15 16.64 -4.04
N VAL A 47 -3.88 15.56 -3.73
CA VAL A 47 -3.41 14.19 -3.99
C VAL A 47 -3.26 13.94 -5.50
N LYS A 48 -4.19 14.42 -6.33
CA LYS A 48 -4.10 14.31 -7.80
C LYS A 48 -2.87 15.04 -8.35
N GLU A 49 -2.64 16.27 -7.89
CA GLU A 49 -1.47 17.06 -8.27
C GLU A 49 -0.18 16.37 -7.83
N MET A 50 -0.14 15.81 -6.62
CA MET A 50 1.01 15.06 -6.13
C MET A 50 1.31 13.83 -7.01
N ILE A 51 0.28 13.07 -7.43
CA ILE A 51 0.45 11.93 -8.34
C ILE A 51 1.07 12.39 -9.66
N ASP A 52 0.56 13.48 -10.24
CA ASP A 52 1.04 13.98 -11.54
C ASP A 52 2.45 14.57 -11.45
N HIS A 53 2.70 15.37 -10.42
CA HIS A 53 3.96 16.08 -10.25
C HIS A 53 5.14 15.14 -9.97
N TYR A 54 4.90 14.08 -9.19
CA TYR A 54 5.94 13.12 -8.80
C TYR A 54 5.87 11.79 -9.57
N GLU A 55 4.97 11.68 -10.54
CA GLU A 55 4.72 10.45 -11.33
C GLU A 55 4.57 9.21 -10.43
N LEU A 56 3.73 9.32 -9.40
CA LEU A 56 3.59 8.27 -8.40
C LEU A 56 2.99 7.00 -9.02
N PHE A 57 3.75 5.91 -8.92
CA PHE A 57 3.30 4.58 -9.31
C PHE A 57 2.29 3.99 -8.32
N ALA A 58 2.41 4.34 -7.04
CA ALA A 58 1.54 3.84 -5.98
C ALA A 58 1.24 4.93 -4.94
N VAL A 59 0.01 4.94 -4.45
CA VAL A 59 -0.46 5.83 -3.38
C VAL A 59 -1.29 5.00 -2.40
N GLU A 60 -0.84 4.93 -1.15
CA GLU A 60 -1.46 4.22 -0.05
C GLU A 60 -2.13 5.19 0.91
N ASP A 61 -3.35 4.84 1.32
CA ASP A 61 -4.23 5.61 2.21
C ASP A 61 -4.23 7.14 1.99
N PRO A 62 -4.59 7.60 0.77
CA PRO A 62 -4.65 9.02 0.43
C PRO A 62 -5.73 9.81 1.18
N PHE A 63 -6.73 9.15 1.76
CA PHE A 63 -7.87 9.78 2.45
C PHE A 63 -8.18 9.05 3.76
N GLU A 64 -9.05 9.62 4.57
CA GLU A 64 -9.55 8.98 5.79
C GLU A 64 -10.18 7.60 5.48
N GLU A 65 -10.00 6.67 6.41
CA GLU A 65 -10.30 5.24 6.25
C GLU A 65 -11.78 4.91 5.92
N ASN A 66 -12.72 5.83 6.13
CA ASN A 66 -14.14 5.65 5.82
C ASN A 66 -14.60 6.48 4.62
N ASP A 67 -13.73 7.29 4.00
CA ASP A 67 -14.04 8.12 2.83
C ASP A 67 -13.92 7.35 1.51
N PHE A 68 -14.69 6.27 1.37
CA PHE A 68 -14.74 5.47 0.14
C PHE A 68 -15.08 6.32 -1.10
N ARG A 69 -15.83 7.42 -0.93
CA ARG A 69 -16.22 8.31 -2.02
C ARG A 69 -15.01 9.02 -2.62
N SER A 70 -14.15 9.59 -1.79
CA SER A 70 -12.93 10.27 -2.28
C SER A 70 -11.95 9.27 -2.90
N PHE A 71 -11.83 8.08 -2.31
CA PHE A 71 -11.09 6.98 -2.90
C PHE A 71 -11.60 6.63 -4.31
N SER A 72 -12.92 6.43 -4.49
CA SER A 72 -13.52 6.16 -5.80
C SER A 72 -13.29 7.30 -6.80
N ALA A 73 -13.37 8.56 -6.35
CA ALA A 73 -13.11 9.72 -7.21
C ALA A 73 -11.64 9.78 -7.66
N LEU A 74 -10.70 9.40 -6.80
CA LEU A 74 -9.28 9.29 -7.15
C LEU A 74 -9.02 8.09 -8.07
N MET A 75 -9.62 6.94 -7.77
CA MET A 75 -9.52 5.71 -8.57
C MET A 75 -10.02 5.94 -10.00
N ALA A 76 -11.16 6.61 -10.17
CA ALA A 76 -11.68 6.98 -11.49
C ALA A 76 -10.74 7.93 -12.26
N ALA A 77 -10.04 8.82 -11.55
CA ALA A 77 -9.16 9.82 -12.18
C ALA A 77 -7.75 9.30 -12.50
N LYS A 78 -7.18 8.44 -11.64
CA LYS A 78 -5.75 8.08 -11.66
C LYS A 78 -5.47 6.58 -11.66
N GLY A 79 -6.44 5.76 -11.29
CA GLY A 79 -6.21 4.33 -11.05
C GLY A 79 -5.95 3.46 -12.29
N GLY A 80 -6.02 4.03 -13.50
CA GLY A 80 -5.58 3.34 -14.71
C GLY A 80 -4.06 3.13 -14.77
N ASN A 81 -3.28 4.04 -14.18
CA ASN A 81 -1.81 4.02 -14.23
C ASN A 81 -1.15 4.02 -12.84
N THR A 82 -1.90 4.33 -11.78
CA THR A 82 -1.42 4.38 -10.39
C THR A 82 -2.11 3.32 -9.55
N TRP A 83 -1.36 2.64 -8.70
CA TRP A 83 -1.92 1.77 -7.67
C TRP A 83 -2.51 2.65 -6.56
N ILE A 84 -3.82 2.64 -6.41
CA ILE A 84 -4.50 3.23 -5.27
C ILE A 84 -4.67 2.10 -4.26
N ILE A 85 -3.89 2.16 -3.19
CA ILE A 85 -3.73 1.09 -2.21
C ILE A 85 -4.56 1.45 -0.97
N GLY A 86 -5.42 0.51 -0.54
CA GLY A 86 -6.08 0.62 0.77
C GLY A 86 -5.38 -0.23 1.83
N ASP A 87 -4.94 0.40 2.91
CA ASP A 87 -4.44 -0.26 4.12
C ASP A 87 -5.47 -0.12 5.24
N ASP A 88 -5.59 1.06 5.86
CA ASP A 88 -6.64 1.37 6.84
C ASP A 88 -8.04 1.35 6.20
N LEU A 89 -8.15 1.67 4.91
CA LEU A 89 -9.41 1.53 4.16
C LEU A 89 -9.95 0.10 4.21
N THR A 90 -9.08 -0.92 4.24
CA THR A 90 -9.51 -2.33 4.09
C THR A 90 -9.20 -3.20 5.30
N VAL A 91 -8.19 -2.84 6.10
CA VAL A 91 -7.67 -3.55 7.28
C VAL A 91 -7.55 -5.07 7.09
N THR A 92 -7.15 -5.52 5.89
CA THR A 92 -7.08 -6.94 5.52
C THR A 92 -8.41 -7.70 5.73
N ASN A 93 -9.55 -7.00 5.77
CA ASN A 93 -10.87 -7.56 6.06
C ASN A 93 -11.70 -7.74 4.78
N VAL A 94 -12.27 -8.93 4.59
CA VAL A 94 -13.02 -9.31 3.38
C VAL A 94 -14.27 -8.45 3.16
N GLU A 95 -15.00 -8.07 4.21
CA GLU A 95 -16.22 -7.24 4.07
C GLU A 95 -15.86 -5.83 3.60
N ARG A 96 -14.77 -5.26 4.13
CA ARG A 96 -14.28 -3.94 3.68
C ARG A 96 -13.70 -4.00 2.28
N LEU A 97 -13.02 -5.08 1.93
CA LEU A 97 -12.58 -5.36 0.56
C LEU A 97 -13.76 -5.44 -0.41
N GLN A 98 -14.83 -6.15 -0.05
CA GLN A 98 -16.07 -6.22 -0.84
C GLN A 98 -16.68 -4.83 -1.05
N LYS A 99 -16.73 -4.02 -0.01
CA LYS A 99 -17.19 -2.64 -0.09
C LYS A 99 -16.30 -1.81 -1.02
N ALA A 100 -14.98 -1.92 -0.89
CA ALA A 100 -14.01 -1.20 -1.71
C ALA A 100 -14.12 -1.59 -3.19
N ASP A 101 -14.25 -2.88 -3.51
CA ASP A 101 -14.44 -3.34 -4.89
C ASP A 101 -15.78 -2.88 -5.48
N THR A 102 -16.87 -2.99 -4.70
CA THR A 102 -18.21 -2.57 -5.14
C THR A 102 -18.23 -1.08 -5.50
N GLN A 103 -17.57 -0.25 -4.68
CA GLN A 103 -17.50 1.19 -4.90
C GLN A 103 -16.36 1.61 -5.86
N LYS A 104 -15.52 0.66 -6.30
CA LYS A 104 -14.30 0.95 -7.08
C LYS A 104 -13.40 1.97 -6.39
N ALA A 105 -13.18 1.76 -5.09
CA ALA A 105 -12.42 2.68 -4.23
C ALA A 105 -10.89 2.50 -4.34
N CYS A 106 -10.41 1.27 -4.56
CA CYS A 106 -8.99 0.97 -4.70
C CYS A 106 -8.76 -0.15 -5.73
N ASN A 107 -7.55 -0.24 -6.28
CA ASN A 107 -7.14 -1.32 -7.18
C ASN A 107 -6.03 -2.20 -6.59
N ALA A 108 -5.60 -1.88 -5.36
CA ALA A 108 -4.57 -2.57 -4.62
C ALA A 108 -4.87 -2.58 -3.11
N VAL A 109 -4.36 -3.57 -2.39
CA VAL A 109 -4.57 -3.72 -0.93
C VAL A 109 -3.28 -4.09 -0.20
N ILE A 110 -3.08 -3.51 0.99
CA ILE A 110 -2.10 -3.99 1.96
C ILE A 110 -2.66 -5.19 2.73
N ILE A 111 -1.88 -6.27 2.78
CA ILE A 111 -2.17 -7.49 3.53
C ILE A 111 -1.24 -7.54 4.75
N LYS A 112 -1.82 -7.36 5.94
CA LYS A 112 -1.13 -7.48 7.24
C LYS A 112 -1.75 -8.63 8.02
N PRO A 113 -1.04 -9.76 8.21
CA PRO A 113 -1.61 -10.94 8.89
C PRO A 113 -2.20 -10.65 10.27
N ASN A 114 -1.59 -9.74 11.02
CA ASN A 114 -2.03 -9.39 12.36
C ASN A 114 -3.19 -8.39 12.43
N GLN A 115 -3.68 -7.84 11.30
CA GLN A 115 -4.93 -7.06 11.29
C GLN A 115 -6.17 -7.97 11.34
N ILE A 116 -6.11 -9.15 10.71
CA ILE A 116 -7.24 -10.08 10.62
C ILE A 116 -7.13 -11.26 11.59
N GLY A 117 -5.90 -11.61 12.00
CA GLY A 117 -5.65 -12.48 13.15
C GLY A 117 -5.22 -13.90 12.79
N THR A 118 -5.78 -14.52 11.74
CA THR A 118 -5.39 -15.88 11.32
C THR A 118 -4.91 -15.96 9.87
N ILE A 119 -4.04 -16.95 9.59
CA ILE A 119 -3.55 -17.21 8.23
C ILE A 119 -4.70 -17.63 7.29
N SER A 120 -5.71 -18.33 7.80
CA SER A 120 -6.89 -18.70 7.01
C SER A 120 -7.65 -17.46 6.51
N GLU A 121 -7.84 -16.47 7.38
CA GLU A 121 -8.50 -15.22 7.00
C GLU A 121 -7.64 -14.36 6.07
N VAL A 122 -6.31 -14.36 6.25
CA VAL A 122 -5.39 -13.76 5.28
C VAL A 122 -5.54 -14.38 3.90
N ILE A 123 -5.60 -15.71 3.82
CA ILE A 123 -5.79 -16.43 2.56
C ILE A 123 -7.14 -16.07 1.93
N GLN A 124 -8.20 -15.94 2.73
CA GLN A 124 -9.51 -15.50 2.23
C GLN A 124 -9.48 -14.08 1.65
N ALA A 125 -8.83 -13.13 2.34
CA ALA A 125 -8.65 -11.76 1.84
C ALA A 125 -7.85 -11.75 0.51
N VAL A 126 -6.80 -12.55 0.42
CA VAL A 126 -5.98 -12.67 -0.79
C VAL A 126 -6.74 -13.34 -1.94
N GLN A 127 -7.53 -14.38 -1.66
CA GLN A 127 -8.39 -15.02 -2.66
C GLN A 127 -9.45 -14.04 -3.17
N PHE A 128 -10.03 -13.22 -2.29
CA PHE A 128 -10.94 -12.15 -2.67
C PHE A 128 -10.25 -11.15 -3.61
N ALA A 129 -9.12 -10.57 -3.19
CA ALA A 129 -8.37 -9.62 -4.00
C ALA A 129 -8.00 -10.20 -5.38
N ARG A 130 -7.49 -11.43 -5.41
CA ARG A 130 -7.10 -12.14 -6.65
C ARG A 130 -8.29 -12.35 -7.59
N SER A 131 -9.42 -12.83 -7.09
CA SER A 131 -10.63 -13.07 -7.91
C SER A 131 -11.23 -11.78 -8.48
N HIS A 132 -10.98 -10.64 -7.83
CA HIS A 132 -11.42 -9.32 -8.27
C HIS A 132 -10.32 -8.52 -9.00
N LYS A 133 -9.19 -9.16 -9.32
CA LYS A 133 -8.04 -8.55 -10.01
C LYS A 133 -7.46 -7.33 -9.29
N MET A 134 -7.63 -7.26 -7.97
CA MET A 134 -6.95 -6.29 -7.12
C MET A 134 -5.52 -6.77 -6.87
N ARG A 135 -4.55 -5.85 -6.92
CA ARG A 135 -3.18 -6.14 -6.52
C ARG A 135 -3.12 -6.34 -5.00
N TYR A 136 -2.26 -7.22 -4.52
CA TYR A 136 -2.09 -7.40 -3.08
C TYR A 136 -0.62 -7.38 -2.68
N ILE A 137 -0.35 -6.61 -1.64
CA ILE A 137 0.99 -6.33 -1.13
C ILE A 137 1.07 -6.87 0.29
N VAL A 138 1.90 -7.87 0.53
CA VAL A 138 2.16 -8.34 1.89
C VAL A 138 3.03 -7.31 2.60
N SER A 139 2.63 -6.91 3.81
CA SER A 139 3.28 -5.79 4.51
C SER A 139 3.71 -6.15 5.93
N HIS A 140 4.81 -5.51 6.32
CA HIS A 140 5.27 -5.43 7.70
C HIS A 140 4.35 -4.57 8.59
N ARG A 141 4.73 -4.43 9.86
CA ARG A 141 4.24 -3.38 10.76
C ARG A 141 5.35 -2.41 11.19
N SER A 142 4.97 -1.28 11.77
CA SER A 142 5.92 -0.30 12.31
C SER A 142 6.77 -0.89 13.44
N GLY A 143 6.17 -1.67 14.34
CA GLY A 143 6.87 -2.56 15.28
C GLY A 143 7.08 -3.93 14.65
N GLU A 144 8.33 -4.35 14.46
CA GLU A 144 8.70 -5.63 13.85
C GLU A 144 9.69 -6.40 14.73
N THR A 145 9.84 -7.69 14.43
CA THR A 145 10.82 -8.59 15.05
C THR A 145 11.75 -9.17 14.00
N GLU A 146 12.64 -10.09 14.34
CA GLU A 146 13.47 -10.79 13.35
C GLU A 146 12.71 -11.89 12.59
N ASP A 147 11.45 -12.17 12.96
CA ASP A 147 10.60 -13.13 12.26
C ASP A 147 10.47 -12.75 10.78
N SER A 148 10.83 -13.67 9.88
CA SER A 148 10.82 -13.41 8.43
C SER A 148 9.59 -13.99 7.70
N PHE A 149 8.58 -14.47 8.45
CA PHE A 149 7.44 -15.22 7.91
C PHE A 149 6.73 -14.51 6.76
N ILE A 150 6.61 -13.18 6.82
CA ILE A 150 5.93 -12.40 5.77
C ILE A 150 6.63 -12.49 4.40
N ALA A 151 7.94 -12.82 4.35
CA ALA A 151 8.64 -13.07 3.10
C ALA A 151 8.19 -14.40 2.46
N GLU A 152 8.15 -15.48 3.24
CA GLU A 152 7.63 -16.78 2.80
C GLU A 152 6.15 -16.67 2.40
N LEU A 153 5.36 -15.96 3.21
CA LEU A 153 3.94 -15.72 2.94
C LEU A 153 3.74 -14.98 1.61
N ALA A 154 4.53 -13.94 1.34
CA ALA A 154 4.44 -13.19 0.08
C ALA A 154 4.73 -14.07 -1.14
N VAL A 155 5.78 -14.90 -1.06
CA VAL A 155 6.13 -15.82 -2.15
C VAL A 155 5.08 -16.92 -2.30
N GLY A 156 4.68 -17.57 -1.21
CA GLY A 156 3.70 -18.66 -1.21
C GLY A 156 2.31 -18.22 -1.67
N LEU A 157 1.93 -16.97 -1.43
CA LEU A 157 0.68 -16.38 -1.92
C LEU A 157 0.81 -15.77 -3.32
N ALA A 158 2.00 -15.78 -3.93
CA ALA A 158 2.29 -15.08 -5.17
C ALA A 158 1.81 -13.62 -5.13
N ALA A 159 2.26 -12.88 -4.11
CA ALA A 159 1.95 -11.47 -3.94
C ALA A 159 2.53 -10.60 -5.06
N ASP A 160 1.82 -9.54 -5.43
CA ASP A 160 2.27 -8.62 -6.47
C ASP A 160 3.46 -7.77 -6.01
N ALA A 161 3.55 -7.51 -4.71
CA ALA A 161 4.67 -6.81 -4.08
C ALA A 161 4.76 -7.15 -2.58
N ILE A 162 5.83 -6.68 -1.95
CA ILE A 162 6.05 -6.76 -0.51
C ILE A 162 6.54 -5.42 0.05
N LYS A 163 6.00 -4.99 1.19
CA LYS A 163 6.36 -3.74 1.89
C LYS A 163 7.10 -4.08 3.18
N LEU A 164 8.43 -3.97 3.14
CA LEU A 164 9.33 -4.40 4.23
C LEU A 164 10.01 -3.26 4.99
N GLY A 165 9.89 -2.01 4.54
CA GLY A 165 10.61 -0.87 5.11
C GLY A 165 12.07 -0.80 4.65
N ALA A 166 12.79 0.24 5.07
CA ALA A 166 14.16 0.44 4.62
C ALA A 166 15.10 -0.69 5.06
N PRO A 167 16.04 -1.14 4.20
CA PRO A 167 17.01 -2.20 4.49
C PRO A 167 18.17 -1.68 5.37
N ALA A 168 17.84 -1.10 6.53
CA ALA A 168 18.79 -0.44 7.42
C ALA A 168 18.77 -0.99 8.86
N ARG A 169 17.73 -1.74 9.24
CA ARG A 169 17.57 -2.29 10.58
C ARG A 169 17.37 -3.80 10.53
N GLY A 170 17.89 -4.50 11.55
CA GLY A 170 17.92 -5.98 11.61
C GLY A 170 16.57 -6.62 11.36
N GLU A 171 15.51 -6.06 11.96
CA GLU A 171 14.14 -6.56 11.85
C GLU A 171 13.57 -6.43 10.42
N ARG A 172 14.15 -5.55 9.59
CA ARG A 172 13.78 -5.38 8.17
C ARG A 172 14.65 -6.24 7.27
N THR A 173 15.97 -6.19 7.49
CA THR A 173 16.96 -6.94 6.69
C THR A 173 16.76 -8.45 6.81
N ALA A 174 16.25 -8.96 7.93
CA ALA A 174 15.89 -10.38 8.09
C ALA A 174 14.93 -10.88 6.98
N LYS A 175 13.91 -10.08 6.63
CA LYS A 175 12.95 -10.42 5.56
C LYS A 175 13.58 -10.34 4.16
N TYR A 176 14.46 -9.37 3.93
CA TYR A 176 15.19 -9.27 2.66
C TYR A 176 16.13 -10.48 2.45
N ASN A 177 16.87 -10.87 3.49
CA ASN A 177 17.73 -12.05 3.46
C ASN A 177 16.93 -13.32 3.19
N GLU A 178 15.74 -13.42 3.78
CA GLU A 178 14.82 -14.52 3.56
C GLU A 178 14.34 -14.60 2.11
N LEU A 179 14.01 -13.47 1.47
CA LEU A 179 13.68 -13.45 0.04
C LEU A 179 14.84 -13.92 -0.83
N ILE A 180 16.08 -13.54 -0.51
CA ILE A 180 17.29 -14.02 -1.21
C ILE A 180 17.45 -15.54 -1.04
N ARG A 181 17.23 -16.05 0.18
CA ARG A 181 17.28 -17.49 0.48
C ARG A 181 16.23 -18.26 -0.33
N ILE A 182 14.99 -17.77 -0.38
CA ILE A 182 13.90 -18.39 -1.14
C ILE A 182 14.22 -18.38 -2.65
N ASP A 183 14.71 -17.26 -3.19
CA ASP A 183 15.11 -17.17 -4.60
C ASP A 183 16.16 -18.23 -4.96
N GLN A 184 17.20 -18.38 -4.14
CA GLN A 184 18.23 -19.42 -4.32
C GLN A 184 17.68 -20.84 -4.30
N LEU A 185 16.62 -21.11 -3.53
CA LEU A 185 15.97 -22.42 -3.47
C LEU A 185 15.08 -22.71 -4.68
N LEU A 186 14.54 -21.68 -5.33
CA LEU A 186 13.63 -21.80 -6.47
C LEU A 186 14.36 -21.82 -7.82
N GLN A 187 15.62 -21.36 -7.89
CA GLN A 187 16.43 -21.30 -9.11
C GLN A 187 16.98 -22.66 -9.61
N ASN A 188 16.17 -23.74 -9.53
CA ASN A 188 16.48 -25.02 -10.18
C ASN A 188 16.23 -24.97 -11.69
#